data_AF-A0AAW0KPT1-F1
#
_entry.id   AF-A0AAW0KPT1-F1
#
_cell.length_a   1.000
_cell.length_b   1.000
_cell.length_c   1.000
_cell.angle_alpha   90.00
_cell.angle_beta   90.00
_cell.angle_gamma   90.00
#
_symmetry.space_group_name_H-M   'P 1'
#
loop_
_entity.id
_entity.type
_entity.pdbx_description
1 polymer ?
#
loop_
_entity_poly.entity_id
_entity_poly.type
_entity_poly.pdbx_seq_one_letter_code
_entity_poly.pdbx_strand_id
1 'polypeptide(L)'
;MATNSKPQFCLFSLLLLILLPILSSGSHCTVTGHGFSIEEASVHDIQLAFKQNQLTSRQLVEFYLKQIHRLNPILKGVIEVNPEALYLADKADSERKSKAPGSLSGLHGIPILLKDNIATKDKLNTTAGSYALLGSVHGA
;
A
#
# COMPACT_ATOMS: atom_id res chain seq x y z
N MET A 1 -8.68 -44.37 -78.96
CA MET A 1 -7.91 -43.32 -78.25
C MET A 1 -8.80 -42.78 -77.15
N ALA A 2 -8.56 -42.91 -75.85
CA ALA A 2 -7.56 -43.62 -75.06
C ALA A 2 -8.18 -43.78 -73.64
N THR A 3 -8.08 -45.00 -73.09
CA THR A 3 -7.90 -45.42 -71.66
C THR A 3 -8.59 -44.62 -70.53
N ASN A 4 -9.55 -45.18 -69.76
CA ASN A 4 -9.39 -46.14 -68.62
C ASN A 4 -8.49 -45.55 -67.50
N SER A 5 -8.89 -45.32 -66.23
CA SER A 5 -9.41 -46.28 -65.24
C SER A 5 -10.01 -45.62 -63.98
N LYS A 6 -10.99 -46.28 -63.34
CA LYS A 6 -11.41 -46.09 -61.90
C LYS A 6 -10.31 -46.67 -60.96
N PRO A 7 -10.44 -46.82 -59.61
CA PRO A 7 -11.32 -46.27 -58.54
C PRO A 7 -10.48 -45.87 -57.26
N GLN A 8 -11.09 -45.87 -56.06
CA GLN A 8 -10.52 -46.03 -54.68
C GLN A 8 -10.25 -44.73 -53.89
N PHE A 9 -11.07 -44.38 -52.90
CA PHE A 9 -11.07 -44.83 -51.48
C PHE A 9 -9.77 -44.54 -50.72
N CYS A 10 -9.97 -43.82 -49.61
CA CYS A 10 -9.25 -43.89 -48.33
C CYS A 10 -7.73 -43.72 -48.31
N LEU A 11 -7.29 -42.99 -47.27
CA LEU A 11 -5.91 -42.84 -46.82
C LEU A 11 -5.09 -41.91 -47.72
N PHE A 12 -4.97 -40.64 -47.34
CA PHE A 12 -3.67 -40.02 -47.10
C PHE A 12 -3.87 -38.61 -46.56
N SER A 13 -3.16 -38.31 -45.47
CA SER A 13 -3.00 -36.98 -44.87
C SER A 13 -4.26 -36.46 -44.15
N LEU A 14 -4.52 -36.81 -42.89
CA LEU A 14 -3.76 -36.36 -41.72
C LEU A 14 -2.94 -35.08 -41.97
N LEU A 15 -3.17 -34.08 -41.14
CA LEU A 15 -2.55 -32.75 -41.18
C LEU A 15 -3.26 -31.76 -42.11
N LEU A 16 -3.99 -30.84 -41.48
CA LEU A 16 -3.78 -29.39 -41.58
C LEU A 16 -5.09 -28.59 -41.79
N LEU A 17 -5.26 -27.61 -40.89
CA LEU A 17 -6.13 -26.42 -40.99
C LEU A 17 -7.65 -26.60 -40.73
N ILE A 18 -8.15 -26.20 -39.56
CA ILE A 18 -8.61 -24.83 -39.19
C ILE A 18 -10.01 -24.52 -39.75
N LEU A 19 -11.01 -24.31 -38.87
CA LEU A 19 -11.75 -23.05 -38.66
C LEU A 19 -13.17 -23.27 -38.05
N LEU A 20 -13.34 -22.91 -36.76
CA LEU A 20 -14.56 -22.48 -36.03
C LEU A 20 -15.80 -23.44 -35.93
N PRO A 21 -16.60 -23.43 -34.83
CA PRO A 21 -17.09 -22.21 -34.16
C PRO A 21 -17.13 -22.19 -32.61
N ILE A 22 -16.92 -20.99 -32.08
CA ILE A 22 -17.74 -20.28 -31.08
C ILE A 22 -18.46 -21.15 -30.04
N LEU A 23 -17.98 -21.12 -28.79
CA LEU A 23 -18.90 -21.08 -27.66
C LEU A 23 -18.37 -20.12 -26.59
N SER A 24 -19.11 -19.03 -26.44
CA SER A 24 -18.97 -18.05 -25.38
C SER A 24 -19.15 -18.73 -24.02
N SER A 25 -18.06 -18.87 -23.28
CA SER A 25 -18.14 -18.90 -21.82
C SER A 25 -17.74 -17.51 -21.35
N GLY A 26 -18.75 -16.72 -21.00
CA GLY A 26 -18.59 -15.47 -20.27
C GLY A 26 -17.96 -15.77 -18.92
N SER A 27 -16.63 -15.78 -18.87
CA SER A 27 -15.90 -15.53 -17.65
C SER A 27 -16.08 -14.05 -17.31
N HIS A 28 -17.19 -13.71 -16.65
CA HIS A 28 -17.19 -12.55 -15.79
C HIS A 28 -16.26 -12.87 -14.61
N CYS A 29 -14.96 -12.75 -14.85
CA CYS A 29 -14.00 -12.54 -13.79
C CYS A 29 -14.30 -11.12 -13.28
N THR A 30 -15.17 -11.01 -12.28
CA THR A 30 -15.27 -9.79 -11.50
C THR A 30 -14.02 -9.70 -10.66
N VAL A 31 -12.94 -9.20 -11.26
CA VAL A 31 -11.85 -8.59 -10.52
C VAL A 31 -12.41 -7.29 -9.96
N THR A 32 -13.03 -7.34 -8.79
CA THR A 32 -13.25 -6.13 -8.00
C THR A 32 -11.91 -5.73 -7.41
N GLY A 33 -11.09 -5.09 -8.23
CA GLY A 33 -9.92 -4.36 -7.78
C GLY A 33 -10.38 -3.10 -7.04
N HIS A 34 -10.90 -3.26 -5.82
CA HIS A 34 -11.01 -2.13 -4.91
C HIS A 34 -9.61 -1.87 -4.35
N GLY A 35 -9.07 -0.69 -4.66
CA GLY A 35 -7.79 -0.25 -4.10
C GLY A 35 -7.82 -0.27 -2.57
N PHE A 36 -6.65 -0.43 -1.96
CA PHE A 36 -6.51 -0.42 -0.50
C PHE A 36 -7.01 0.92 0.07
N SER A 37 -7.92 0.86 1.06
CA SER A 37 -8.40 2.02 1.80
C SER A 37 -7.64 2.16 3.11
N ILE A 38 -7.15 3.36 3.42
CA ILE A 38 -6.46 3.66 4.68
C ILE A 38 -7.45 3.85 5.84
N GLU A 39 -8.63 4.42 5.57
CA GLU A 39 -9.63 4.69 6.60
C GLU A 39 -10.15 3.38 7.20
N GLU A 40 -10.16 3.31 8.53
CA GLU A 40 -10.54 2.12 9.32
C GLU A 40 -9.71 0.85 9.08
N ALA A 41 -8.59 0.94 8.34
CA ALA A 41 -7.67 -0.18 8.17
C ALA A 41 -6.97 -0.50 9.50
N SER A 42 -6.91 -1.78 9.88
CA SER A 42 -6.15 -2.18 11.04
C SER A 42 -4.64 -2.06 10.78
N VAL A 43 -3.84 -2.03 11.86
CA VAL A 43 -2.37 -2.10 11.74
C VAL A 43 -1.95 -3.35 10.96
N HIS A 44 -2.67 -4.47 11.11
CA HIS A 44 -2.41 -5.69 10.37
C HIS A 44 -2.62 -5.49 8.86
N ASP A 45 -3.72 -4.85 8.45
CA ASP A 45 -4.04 -4.57 7.05
C ASP A 45 -3.01 -3.63 6.43
N ILE A 46 -2.59 -2.60 7.17
CA ILE A 46 -1.55 -1.66 6.73
C ILE A 46 -0.22 -2.39 6.54
N GLN A 47 0.18 -3.26 7.47
CA GLN A 47 1.41 -4.05 7.33
C GLN A 47 1.33 -5.03 6.14
N LEU A 48 0.15 -5.57 5.85
CA LEU A 48 -0.07 -6.39 4.65
C LEU A 48 0.06 -5.56 3.38
N ALA A 49 -0.54 -4.36 3.33
CA ALA A 49 -0.43 -3.42 2.21
C ALA A 49 1.03 -2.99 1.96
N PHE A 50 1.81 -2.77 3.03
CA PHE A 50 3.25 -2.53 2.91
C PHE A 50 3.98 -3.72 2.26
N LYS A 51 3.70 -4.96 2.69
CA LYS A 51 4.31 -6.16 2.11
C LYS A 51 3.93 -6.37 0.65
N GLN A 52 2.71 -5.99 0.27
CA GLN A 52 2.20 -6.10 -1.09
C GLN A 52 2.58 -4.91 -1.99
N ASN A 53 3.37 -3.95 -1.48
CA ASN A 53 3.71 -2.70 -2.16
C ASN A 53 2.50 -1.88 -2.62
N GLN A 54 1.35 -2.04 -1.95
CA GLN A 54 0.13 -1.27 -2.22
C GLN A 54 0.13 0.08 -1.50
N LEU A 55 0.95 0.20 -0.45
CA LEU A 55 1.09 1.38 0.37
C LEU A 55 2.54 1.51 0.83
N THR A 56 3.02 2.74 1.02
CA THR A 56 4.29 3.03 1.69
C THR A 56 4.05 3.81 2.98
N SER A 57 5.03 3.79 3.89
CA SER A 57 4.98 4.57 5.14
C SER A 57 4.87 6.07 4.81
N ARG A 58 5.59 6.54 3.78
CA ARG A 58 5.49 7.89 3.23
C ARG A 58 4.05 8.25 2.85
N GLN A 59 3.40 7.41 2.04
CA GLN A 59 2.02 7.64 1.58
C GLN A 59 1.02 7.66 2.75
N LEU A 60 1.21 6.76 3.72
CA LEU A 60 0.39 6.71 4.93
C LEU A 60 0.51 8.00 5.76
N VAL A 61 1.73 8.50 5.95
CA VAL A 61 1.98 9.76 6.67
C VAL A 61 1.38 10.95 5.92
N GLU A 62 1.57 11.04 4.60
CA GLU A 62 0.98 12.11 3.78
C GLU A 62 -0.55 12.12 3.87
N PHE A 63 -1.18 10.95 3.85
CA PHE A 63 -2.62 10.81 4.04
C PHE A 63 -3.07 11.43 5.38
N TYR A 64 -2.45 11.05 6.51
CA TYR A 64 -2.83 11.58 7.81
C TYR A 64 -2.49 13.05 8.00
N LEU A 65 -1.37 13.53 7.45
CA LEU A 65 -1.04 14.96 7.47
C LEU A 65 -2.11 15.78 6.74
N LYS A 66 -2.63 15.28 5.62
CA LYS A 66 -3.74 15.91 4.90
C LYS A 66 -5.03 15.93 5.74
N GLN A 67 -5.34 14.84 6.43
CA GLN A 67 -6.50 14.79 7.33
C GLN A 67 -6.35 15.74 8.52
N ILE A 68 -5.18 15.82 9.14
CA ILE A 68 -4.86 16.79 10.19
C ILE A 68 -5.05 18.21 9.66
N HIS A 69 -4.48 18.55 8.50
CA HIS A 69 -4.64 19.88 7.90
C HIS A 69 -6.11 20.25 7.68
N ARG A 70 -6.92 19.30 7.22
CA ARG A 70 -8.34 19.51 6.92
C ARG A 70 -9.22 19.62 8.16
N LEU A 71 -8.97 18.79 9.18
CA LEU A 71 -9.88 18.61 10.31
C LEU A 71 -9.45 19.35 11.57
N ASN A 72 -8.15 19.52 11.79
CA ASN A 72 -7.62 20.07 13.03
C ASN A 72 -8.00 21.54 13.31
N PRO A 73 -8.26 22.42 12.32
CA PRO A 73 -8.80 23.75 12.59
C PRO A 73 -10.13 23.74 13.37
N ILE A 74 -10.92 22.67 13.22
CA ILE A 74 -12.21 22.47 13.89
C ILE A 74 -12.03 21.62 15.15
N LEU A 75 -11.38 20.46 15.01
CA LEU A 75 -11.28 19.47 16.09
C LEU A 75 -10.24 19.82 17.16
N LYS A 76 -9.17 20.53 16.78
CA LYS A 76 -8.04 20.90 17.66
C LYS A 76 -7.47 19.67 18.42
N GLY A 77 -7.37 18.54 17.74
CA GLY A 77 -6.91 17.27 18.31
C GLY A 77 -5.39 17.04 18.26
N VAL A 78 -4.67 17.77 17.41
CA VAL A 78 -3.21 17.68 17.25
C VAL A 78 -2.61 19.06 17.52
N ILE A 79 -1.76 19.16 18.54
CA ILE A 79 -1.14 20.45 18.93
C ILE A 79 0.13 20.76 18.13
N GLU A 80 0.89 19.74 17.75
CA GLU A 80 2.16 19.85 17.05
C GLU A 80 2.37 18.60 16.19
N VAL A 81 3.00 18.77 15.03
CA VAL A 81 3.40 17.70 14.13
C VAL A 81 4.91 17.69 14.04
N ASN A 82 5.52 16.50 14.11
CA ASN A 82 6.98 16.38 14.00
C ASN A 82 7.42 16.85 12.59
N PRO A 83 8.31 17.86 12.48
CA PRO A 83 8.74 18.39 11.17
C PRO A 83 9.49 17.35 10.32
N GLU A 84 10.05 16.32 10.95
CA GLU A 84 10.77 15.22 10.29
C GLU A 84 9.88 14.01 9.98
N ALA A 85 8.56 14.06 10.23
CA ALA A 85 7.67 12.90 10.10
C ALA A 85 7.77 12.22 8.72
N LEU A 86 7.84 13.02 7.66
CA LEU A 86 7.96 12.53 6.29
C LEU A 86 9.33 11.90 6.02
N TYR A 87 10.42 12.51 6.51
CA TYR A 87 11.77 11.94 6.41
C TYR A 87 11.89 10.60 7.15
N LEU A 88 11.30 10.50 8.35
CA LEU A 88 11.26 9.26 9.13
C LEU A 88 10.45 8.17 8.41
N ALA A 89 9.38 8.55 7.70
CA ALA A 89 8.60 7.62 6.89
C ALA A 89 9.41 7.07 5.70
N ASP A 90 10.13 7.94 4.98
CA ASP A 90 11.04 7.56 3.89
C ASP A 90 12.17 6.63 4.37
N LYS A 91 12.72 6.91 5.56
CA LYS A 91 13.69 6.04 6.22
C LYS A 91 13.08 4.67 6.54
N ALA A 92 11.86 4.63 7.09
CA ALA A 92 11.18 3.37 7.40
C ALA A 92 10.95 2.52 6.15
N ASP A 93 10.56 3.13 5.03
CA ASP A 93 10.39 2.45 3.74
C ASP A 93 11.72 1.92 3.19
N SER A 94 12.81 2.69 3.34
CA SER A 94 14.16 2.26 2.93
C SER A 94 14.66 1.08 3.76
N GLU A 95 14.45 1.11 5.08
CA GLU A 95 14.79 0.00 5.98
C GLU A 95 13.99 -1.28 5.67
N ARG A 96 12.72 -1.14 5.27
CA ARG A 96 11.87 -2.27 4.89
C ARG A 96 12.40 -3.00 3.66
N LYS A 97 13.03 -2.27 2.74
CA LYS A 97 13.64 -2.84 1.52
C LYS A 97 15.00 -3.48 1.77
N SER A 98 15.78 -2.97 2.72
CA SER A 98 17.17 -3.41 2.94
C SER A 98 17.32 -4.51 3.99
N LYS A 99 16.38 -4.65 4.92
CA LYS A 99 16.46 -5.64 6.00
C LYS A 99 15.79 -6.96 5.64
N ALA A 100 16.23 -8.04 6.30
CA ALA A 100 15.69 -9.37 6.09
C ALA A 100 14.17 -9.42 6.41
N PRO A 101 13.36 -10.16 5.64
CA PRO A 101 11.94 -10.34 5.94
C PRO A 101 11.70 -10.80 7.38
N GLY A 102 10.78 -10.17 8.10
CA GLY A 102 10.44 -10.51 9.48
C GLY A 102 11.37 -9.95 10.57
N SER A 103 12.45 -9.25 10.20
CA SER A 103 13.37 -8.64 11.18
C SER A 103 12.89 -7.31 11.79
N LEU A 104 11.82 -6.74 11.24
CA LEU A 104 11.25 -5.44 11.64
C LEU A 104 10.04 -5.63 12.56
N SER A 105 9.83 -4.68 13.48
CA SER A 105 8.71 -4.73 14.41
C SER A 105 7.36 -4.56 13.71
N GLY A 106 6.28 -5.04 14.33
CA GLY A 106 4.91 -4.89 13.80
C GLY A 106 4.42 -3.45 13.68
N LEU A 107 5.12 -2.48 14.27
CA LEU A 107 4.82 -1.04 14.16
C LEU A 107 5.77 -0.30 13.21
N HIS A 108 6.71 -1.00 12.56
CA HIS A 108 7.67 -0.34 11.68
C HIS A 108 6.98 0.39 10.54
N GLY A 109 7.18 1.71 10.47
CA GLY A 109 6.57 2.61 9.48
C GLY A 109 5.12 3.03 9.74
N ILE A 110 4.54 2.66 10.89
CA ILE A 110 3.20 3.09 11.29
C ILE A 110 3.29 4.43 12.04
N PRO A 111 2.62 5.51 11.59
CA PRO A 111 2.59 6.75 12.35
C PRO A 111 1.75 6.61 13.62
N ILE A 112 2.19 7.25 14.70
CA ILE A 112 1.49 7.29 15.98
C ILE A 112 1.40 8.74 16.46
N LEU A 113 0.36 9.02 17.25
CA LEU A 113 0.26 10.26 18.02
C LEU A 113 0.64 9.99 19.46
N LEU A 114 1.32 10.95 20.08
CA LEU A 114 1.67 10.93 21.48
C LEU A 114 0.93 12.06 22.20
N LYS A 115 0.61 11.82 23.47
CA LYS A 115 0.05 12.86 24.33
C LYS A 115 1.17 13.83 24.72
N ASP A 116 0.85 15.12 24.83
CA ASP A 116 1.80 16.21 25.11
C ASP A 116 2.49 16.15 26.50
N ASN A 117 2.16 15.15 27.31
CA ASN A 117 2.85 14.86 28.57
C ASN A 117 3.91 13.75 28.42
N ILE A 118 4.12 13.23 27.21
CA ILE A 118 5.12 12.20 26.89
C ILE A 118 6.28 12.88 26.18
N ALA A 119 7.45 12.86 26.83
CA ALA A 119 8.66 13.42 26.23
C ALA A 119 9.22 12.51 25.13
N THR A 120 9.63 13.12 24.03
CA THR A 120 10.36 12.49 22.92
C THR A 120 11.74 13.11 22.77
N LYS A 121 12.70 12.36 22.23
CA LYS A 121 14.04 12.87 21.90
C LYS A 121 14.11 13.46 20.48
N ASP A 122 12.98 13.97 19.99
CA ASP A 122 12.88 14.62 18.68
C ASP A 122 12.67 16.12 18.87
N LYS A 123 12.24 16.81 17.81
CA LYS A 123 12.09 18.28 17.79
C LYS A 123 10.73 18.76 18.34
N LEU A 124 9.96 17.89 19.01
CA LEU A 124 8.65 18.23 19.55
C LEU A 124 8.75 18.85 20.94
N ASN A 125 7.82 19.76 21.26
CA ASN A 125 7.64 20.27 22.61
C ASN A 125 6.98 19.20 23.50
N THR A 126 7.21 19.30 24.81
CA THR A 126 6.46 18.56 25.83
C THR A 126 5.90 19.57 26.82
N THR A 127 4.71 20.10 26.53
CA THR A 127 4.15 21.23 27.30
C THR A 127 3.18 20.80 28.39
N ALA A 128 2.74 19.54 28.40
CA ALA A 128 1.64 19.04 29.22
C ALA A 128 0.37 19.92 29.16
N GLY A 129 0.15 20.62 28.05
CA GLY A 129 -0.92 21.58 27.83
C GLY A 129 -0.73 22.95 28.50
N SER A 130 0.48 23.27 28.98
CA SER A 130 0.78 24.50 29.71
C SER A 130 1.76 25.40 28.95
N TYR A 131 1.40 26.66 28.77
CA TYR A 131 2.30 27.69 28.21
C TYR A 131 3.60 27.87 29.02
N ALA A 132 3.58 27.55 30.32
CA ALA A 132 4.78 27.64 31.15
C ALA A 132 5.89 26.69 30.71
N LEU A 133 5.54 25.64 29.95
CA LEU A 133 6.46 24.62 29.45
C LEU A 133 6.69 24.73 27.94
N LEU A 134 6.25 25.82 27.29
CA LEU A 134 6.53 26.06 25.89
C LEU A 134 8.06 26.18 25.68
N GLY A 135 8.60 25.46 24.69
CA GLY A 135 10.05 25.35 24.46
C GLY A 135 10.74 24.24 25.26
N SER A 136 9.99 23.47 26.06
CA SER A 136 10.49 22.25 26.72
C SER A 136 10.70 21.14 25.68
N VAL A 137 11.88 21.13 25.05
CA VAL A 137 12.33 20.13 24.08
C VAL A 137 13.45 19.29 24.70
N HIS A 138 13.38 17.96 24.56
CA HIS A 138 14.37 17.06 25.16
C HIS A 138 15.38 16.64 24.10
N GLY A 139 16.63 17.11 24.22
CA GLY A 139 17.73 16.71 23.32
C GLY A 139 18.40 17.84 22.52
N ALA A 140 18.25 19.09 22.98
CA ALA A 140 19.18 20.17 22.64
C ALA A 140 20.46 20.06 23.50
#